data_AF-A0A523RPW0-F1
#
_entry.id   AF-A0A523RPW0-F1
#
_cell.length_a   1.000
_cell.length_b   1.000
_cell.length_c   1.000
_cell.angle_alpha   90.00
_cell.angle_beta   90.00
_cell.angle_gamma   90.00
#
_symmetry.space_group_name_H-M   'P 1'
#
loop_
_entity.id
_entity.type
_entity.pdbx_description
1 polymer ?
#
loop_
_entity_poly.entity_id
_entity_poly.type
_entity_poly.pdbx_seq_one_letter_code
_entity_poly.pdbx_strand_id
1 'polypeptide(L)'
;MPILLITTSRKTSNRVRSFARDLWTVLPNTERFNRGGQGLSEIAARVRQTGAHAALIISMWKGNPSILSFTSSSEEELASIKVEMAMLRREVNAAKKKINRVIGVFVESNSSEKTRALGEMLASFLGLELAEVIHLDTTTHEPNQSLIWLQDAPSGKILWTHYHTTDGAEIGPRIRVTSFRSGETDEL
;
A
#
# COMPACT_ATOMS: atom_id res chain seq x y z
N MET A 1 2.35 -17.58 4.98
CA MET A 1 2.25 -17.29 3.53
C MET A 1 2.06 -15.79 3.39
N PRO A 2 2.74 -15.12 2.45
CA PRO A 2 2.54 -13.69 2.25
C PRO A 2 1.18 -13.42 1.59
N ILE A 3 0.51 -12.33 1.97
CA ILE A 3 -0.73 -11.91 1.33
C ILE A 3 -0.47 -11.21 -0.01
N LEU A 4 0.60 -10.42 -0.08
CA LEU A 4 1.04 -9.75 -1.30
C LEU A 4 2.53 -9.94 -1.56
N LEU A 5 2.89 -10.04 -2.83
CA LEU A 5 4.26 -9.96 -3.29
C LEU A 5 4.57 -8.59 -3.86
N ILE A 6 5.56 -7.87 -3.33
CA ILE A 6 5.90 -6.52 -3.74
C ILE A 6 7.10 -6.53 -4.69
N THR A 7 6.95 -5.91 -5.85
CA THR A 7 8.05 -5.67 -6.78
C THR A 7 7.90 -4.35 -7.51
N THR A 8 8.84 -4.04 -8.39
CA THR A 8 8.83 -2.82 -9.21
C THR A 8 8.68 -3.17 -10.69
N SER A 9 8.51 -2.16 -11.54
CA SER A 9 8.75 -2.30 -12.98
C SER A 9 10.22 -2.61 -13.29
N ARG A 10 10.48 -3.11 -14.52
CA ARG A 10 11.84 -3.35 -15.02
C ARG A 10 12.62 -2.03 -15.12
N LYS A 11 13.95 -2.08 -14.94
CA LYS A 11 14.87 -0.93 -15.04
C LYS A 11 14.40 0.31 -14.23
N THR A 12 13.93 0.08 -13.00
CA THR A 12 13.41 1.14 -12.12
C THR A 12 14.49 1.99 -11.45
N SER A 13 14.11 3.15 -10.89
CA SER A 13 15.00 4.07 -10.16
C SER A 13 15.25 3.65 -8.71
N ASN A 14 16.31 4.21 -8.10
CA ASN A 14 16.60 4.03 -6.68
C ASN A 14 15.48 4.57 -5.78
N ARG A 15 14.81 5.65 -6.20
CA ARG A 15 13.68 6.24 -5.45
C ARG A 15 12.50 5.28 -5.40
N VAL A 16 12.13 4.67 -6.52
CA VAL A 16 11.04 3.68 -6.57
C VAL A 16 11.38 2.42 -5.79
N ARG A 17 12.64 1.95 -5.82
CA ARG A 17 13.08 0.84 -4.96
C ARG A 17 13.00 1.18 -3.47
N SER A 18 13.36 2.41 -3.10
CA SER A 18 13.25 2.90 -1.72
C SER A 18 11.79 2.95 -1.29
N PHE A 19 10.91 3.47 -2.15
CA PHE A 19 9.47 3.49 -1.91
C PHE A 19 8.88 2.07 -1.75
N ALA A 20 9.27 1.13 -2.60
CA ALA A 20 8.86 -0.28 -2.49
C ALA A 20 9.31 -0.91 -1.17
N ARG A 21 10.53 -0.56 -0.71
CA ARG A 21 11.03 -1.00 0.59
C ARG A 21 10.23 -0.37 1.73
N ASP A 22 9.93 0.93 1.66
CA ASP A 22 9.17 1.62 2.69
C ASP A 22 7.77 1.00 2.83
N LEU A 23 7.05 0.76 1.72
CA LEU A 23 5.77 0.04 1.72
C LEU A 23 5.88 -1.36 2.31
N TRP A 24 6.87 -2.15 1.89
CA TRP A 24 7.09 -3.49 2.44
C TRP A 24 7.28 -3.48 3.97
N THR A 25 7.85 -2.43 4.55
CA THR A 25 8.03 -2.35 6.01
C THR A 25 6.79 -1.96 6.80
N VAL A 26 5.72 -1.50 6.14
CA VAL A 26 4.49 -1.01 6.79
C VAL A 26 3.22 -1.74 6.35
N LEU A 27 3.31 -2.65 5.39
CA LEU A 27 2.21 -3.51 4.96
C LEU A 27 2.26 -4.88 5.64
N PRO A 28 1.12 -5.42 6.07
CA PRO A 28 1.07 -6.70 6.78
C PRO A 28 1.42 -7.87 5.86
N ASN A 29 2.18 -8.84 6.39
CA ASN A 29 2.40 -10.14 5.75
C ASN A 29 2.83 -10.06 4.27
N THR A 30 3.66 -9.08 3.91
CA THR A 30 4.12 -8.91 2.52
C THR A 30 5.54 -9.44 2.32
N GLU A 31 5.83 -9.92 1.11
CA GLU A 31 7.18 -10.33 0.71
C GLU A 31 7.66 -9.47 -0.46
N ARG A 32 8.85 -8.86 -0.35
CA ARG A 32 9.44 -8.08 -1.43
C ARG A 32 10.47 -8.91 -2.19
N PHE A 33 10.39 -8.91 -3.52
CA PHE A 33 11.39 -9.55 -4.37
C PHE A 33 11.88 -8.62 -5.49
N ASN A 34 13.08 -8.90 -6.01
CA ASN A 34 13.67 -8.12 -7.09
C ASN A 34 13.03 -8.49 -8.42
N ARG A 35 12.62 -7.48 -9.21
CA ARG A 35 11.98 -7.68 -10.51
C ARG A 35 12.88 -8.42 -11.52
N GLY A 36 14.16 -8.06 -11.59
CA GLY A 36 15.10 -8.61 -12.58
C GLY A 36 14.57 -8.53 -14.02
N GLY A 37 14.75 -9.63 -14.77
CA GLY A 37 14.20 -9.82 -16.11
C GLY A 37 12.75 -10.28 -16.16
N GLN A 38 12.09 -10.50 -15.00
CA GLN A 38 10.81 -11.19 -14.98
C GLN A 38 9.71 -10.41 -15.74
N GLY A 39 8.99 -11.10 -16.61
CA GLY A 39 7.75 -10.69 -17.26
C GLY A 39 6.55 -10.83 -16.33
N LEU A 40 5.35 -10.68 -16.88
CA LEU A 40 4.12 -10.78 -16.10
C LEU A 40 3.82 -12.24 -15.74
N SER A 41 3.94 -13.16 -16.69
CA SER A 41 3.75 -14.60 -16.49
C SER A 41 4.62 -15.19 -15.38
N GLU A 42 5.88 -14.78 -15.28
CA GLU A 42 6.79 -15.27 -14.23
C GLU A 42 6.44 -14.68 -12.85
N ILE A 43 5.88 -13.47 -12.80
CA ILE A 43 5.35 -12.90 -11.56
C ILE A 43 4.08 -13.63 -11.15
N ALA A 44 3.15 -13.83 -12.08
CA ALA A 44 1.90 -14.53 -11.86
C ALA A 44 2.14 -15.99 -11.40
N ALA A 45 3.13 -16.66 -11.98
CA ALA A 45 3.61 -17.96 -11.51
C ALA A 45 4.13 -17.91 -10.07
N ARG A 46 4.86 -16.85 -9.68
CA ARG A 46 5.34 -16.67 -8.30
C ARG A 46 4.18 -16.43 -7.32
N VAL A 47 3.17 -15.63 -7.71
CA VAL A 47 1.94 -15.44 -6.93
C VAL A 47 1.29 -16.80 -6.67
N ARG A 48 1.09 -17.60 -7.74
CA ARG A 48 0.54 -18.97 -7.64
C ARG A 48 1.35 -19.88 -6.73
N GLN A 49 2.68 -19.89 -6.86
CA GLN A 49 3.57 -20.76 -6.09
C GLN A 49 3.63 -20.39 -4.60
N THR A 50 3.54 -19.11 -4.27
CA THR A 50 3.58 -18.63 -2.88
C THR A 50 2.23 -18.68 -2.17
N GLY A 51 1.15 -18.85 -2.93
CA GLY A 51 -0.23 -18.74 -2.43
C GLY A 51 -0.61 -17.31 -2.07
N ALA A 52 0.14 -16.30 -2.54
CA ALA A 52 -0.21 -14.90 -2.35
C ALA A 52 -1.49 -14.55 -3.12
N HIS A 53 -2.25 -13.59 -2.63
CA HIS A 53 -3.46 -13.12 -3.29
C HIS A 53 -3.12 -12.37 -4.59
N ALA A 54 -2.11 -11.50 -4.55
CA ALA A 54 -1.68 -10.73 -5.72
C ALA A 54 -0.20 -10.31 -5.63
N ALA A 55 0.35 -9.89 -6.77
CA ALA A 55 1.59 -9.11 -6.82
C ALA A 55 1.28 -7.62 -6.91
N LEU A 56 1.87 -6.82 -6.01
CA LEU A 56 1.92 -5.37 -6.09
C LEU A 56 3.13 -4.93 -6.93
N ILE A 57 2.89 -4.44 -8.14
CA ILE A 57 3.90 -3.95 -9.07
C ILE A 57 3.91 -2.42 -9.05
N ILE A 58 5.06 -1.85 -8.68
CA ILE A 58 5.24 -0.40 -8.60
C ILE A 58 5.90 0.13 -9.87
N SER A 59 5.13 0.90 -10.64
CA SER A 59 5.57 1.57 -11.87
C SER A 59 6.24 2.91 -11.58
N MET A 60 6.96 3.40 -12.60
CA MET A 60 7.78 4.62 -12.51
C MET A 60 7.40 5.62 -13.59
N TRP A 61 7.36 6.90 -13.24
CA TRP A 61 7.35 8.03 -14.17
C TRP A 61 8.40 9.06 -13.75
N LYS A 62 9.30 9.45 -14.68
CA LYS A 62 10.39 10.40 -14.42
C LYS A 62 11.15 10.13 -13.10
N GLY A 63 11.46 8.86 -12.83
CA GLY A 63 12.18 8.45 -11.64
C GLY A 63 11.35 8.31 -10.35
N ASN A 64 10.06 8.67 -10.36
CA ASN A 64 9.16 8.63 -9.20
C ASN A 64 8.12 7.51 -9.30
N PRO A 65 7.58 6.99 -8.17
CA PRO A 65 6.46 6.06 -8.19
C PRO A 65 5.25 6.71 -8.87
N SER A 66 4.58 5.97 -9.76
CA SER A 66 3.47 6.51 -10.56
C SER A 66 2.19 5.69 -10.50
N ILE A 67 2.30 4.36 -10.52
CA ILE A 67 1.15 3.45 -10.48
C ILE A 67 1.50 2.27 -9.59
N LEU A 68 0.55 1.89 -8.75
CA LEU A 68 0.57 0.66 -7.96
C LEU A 68 -0.45 -0.29 -8.59
N SER A 69 0.01 -1.34 -9.25
CA SER A 69 -0.87 -2.33 -9.91
C SER A 69 -0.88 -3.63 -9.10
N PHE A 70 -2.06 -4.16 -8.83
CA PHE A 70 -2.27 -5.45 -8.19
C PHE A 70 -2.58 -6.48 -9.28
N THR A 71 -1.72 -7.48 -9.44
CA THR A 71 -1.85 -8.49 -10.49
C THR A 71 -2.08 -9.88 -9.90
N SER A 72 -3.08 -10.60 -10.41
CA SER A 72 -3.40 -11.97 -9.99
C SER A 72 -2.40 -13.02 -10.49
N SER A 73 -2.56 -14.26 -10.04
CA SER A 73 -1.85 -15.41 -10.61
C SER A 73 -2.22 -15.73 -12.05
N SER A 74 -3.29 -15.14 -12.57
CA SER A 74 -3.78 -15.30 -13.96
C SER A 74 -3.35 -14.15 -14.87
N GLU A 75 -2.41 -13.31 -14.42
CA GLU A 75 -1.90 -12.12 -15.14
C GLU A 75 -2.91 -10.96 -15.29
N GLU A 76 -4.06 -11.04 -14.64
CA GLU A 76 -5.09 -9.99 -14.66
C GLU A 76 -4.74 -8.86 -13.68
N GLU A 77 -4.99 -7.61 -14.08
CA GLU A 77 -4.90 -6.46 -13.18
C GLU A 77 -6.18 -6.37 -12.33
N LEU A 78 -6.08 -6.78 -11.07
CA LEU A 78 -7.17 -6.76 -10.09
C LEU A 78 -7.48 -5.35 -9.59
N ALA A 79 -6.48 -4.47 -9.57
CA ALA A 79 -6.65 -3.07 -9.22
C ALA A 79 -5.44 -2.24 -9.65
N SER A 80 -5.65 -0.94 -9.83
CA SER A 80 -4.55 0.01 -9.98
C SER A 80 -4.80 1.33 -9.26
N ILE A 81 -3.75 1.87 -8.65
CA ILE A 81 -3.77 3.14 -7.92
C ILE A 81 -2.78 4.10 -8.59
N LYS A 82 -3.27 5.25 -9.06
CA LYS A 82 -2.43 6.31 -9.63
C LYS A 82 -1.88 7.22 -8.52
N VAL A 83 -0.57 7.28 -8.45
CA VAL A 83 0.20 8.08 -7.49
C VAL A 83 0.60 9.39 -8.15
N GLU A 84 0.17 10.51 -7.55
CA GLU A 84 0.61 11.85 -7.93
C GLU A 84 1.96 12.17 -7.32
N MET A 85 2.11 11.83 -6.04
CA MET A 85 3.29 12.13 -5.24
C MET A 85 3.50 11.00 -4.23
N ALA A 86 4.75 10.63 -4.03
CA ALA A 86 5.17 9.81 -2.92
C ALA A 86 6.38 10.46 -2.24
N MET A 87 6.25 10.77 -0.95
CA MET A 87 7.38 11.10 -0.09
C MET A 87 7.89 9.81 0.55
N LEU A 88 9.20 9.58 0.49
CA LEU A 88 9.82 8.43 1.15
C LEU A 88 9.72 8.60 2.67
N ARG A 89 9.74 7.50 3.41
CA ARG A 89 9.66 7.52 4.88
C ARG A 89 10.64 8.54 5.48
N ARG A 90 11.91 8.48 5.07
CA ARG A 90 12.98 9.36 5.56
C ARG A 90 12.79 10.86 5.25
N GLU A 91 11.92 11.18 4.30
CA GLU A 91 11.58 12.57 3.93
C GLU A 91 10.43 13.12 4.77
N VAL A 92 9.65 12.23 5.39
CA VAL A 92 8.55 12.57 6.31
C VAL A 92 9.03 12.49 7.76
N ASN A 93 9.61 11.34 8.13
CA ASN A 93 10.14 11.07 9.45
C ASN A 93 11.27 10.05 9.39
N ALA A 94 12.46 10.44 9.83
CA ALA A 94 13.64 9.57 9.84
C ALA A 94 13.64 8.53 10.99
N ALA A 95 12.71 8.63 11.94
CA ALA A 95 12.66 7.75 13.09
C ALA A 95 12.43 6.28 12.67
N LYS A 96 13.30 5.40 13.15
CA LYS A 96 13.13 3.95 13.01
C LYS A 96 12.26 3.46 14.15
N LYS A 97 11.13 2.87 13.79
CA LYS A 97 10.17 2.22 14.69
C LYS A 97 10.06 0.78 14.28
N LYS A 98 10.07 -0.12 15.26
CA LYS A 98 9.80 -1.54 15.04
C LYS A 98 8.30 -1.70 14.86
N ILE A 99 7.92 -2.48 13.87
CA ILE A 99 6.51 -2.78 13.57
C ILE A 99 6.42 -4.30 13.48
N ASN A 100 5.49 -4.90 14.22
CA ASN A 100 5.21 -6.34 14.13
C ASN A 100 3.78 -6.64 13.68
N ARG A 101 2.87 -5.66 13.70
CA ARG A 101 1.47 -5.84 13.31
C ARG A 101 0.89 -4.56 12.72
N VAL A 102 0.08 -4.71 11.67
CA VAL A 102 -0.79 -3.66 11.16
C VAL A 102 -2.20 -3.94 11.66
N ILE A 103 -2.83 -2.98 12.34
CA ILE A 103 -4.10 -3.21 13.04
C ILE A 103 -5.34 -3.03 12.16
N GLY A 104 -5.23 -2.29 11.06
CA GLY A 104 -6.37 -2.05 10.18
C GLY A 104 -6.11 -0.93 9.18
N VAL A 105 -7.10 -0.74 8.31
CA VAL A 105 -7.24 0.45 7.45
C VAL A 105 -8.27 1.37 8.10
N PHE A 106 -7.95 2.65 8.18
CA PHE A 106 -8.78 3.64 8.84
C PHE A 106 -9.04 4.81 7.89
N VAL A 107 -10.27 5.30 7.92
CA VAL A 107 -10.71 6.50 7.23
C VAL A 107 -11.37 7.45 8.22
N GLU A 108 -11.27 8.76 7.97
CA GLU A 108 -12.03 9.75 8.74
C GLU A 108 -13.53 9.61 8.43
N SER A 109 -14.41 9.64 9.44
CA SER A 109 -15.86 9.38 9.25
C SER A 109 -16.55 10.29 8.24
N ASN A 110 -16.03 11.49 8.00
CA ASN A 110 -16.57 12.45 7.02
C ASN A 110 -15.84 12.41 5.66
N SER A 111 -15.01 11.38 5.42
CA SER A 111 -14.30 11.22 4.16
C SER A 111 -15.24 11.03 2.99
N SER A 112 -14.81 11.48 1.81
CA SER A 112 -15.50 11.25 0.56
C SER A 112 -15.67 9.75 0.26
N GLU A 113 -16.71 9.41 -0.49
CA GLU A 113 -16.97 8.04 -0.94
C GLU A 113 -15.78 7.42 -1.67
N LYS A 114 -15.07 8.26 -2.44
CA LYS A 114 -13.85 7.87 -3.14
C LYS A 114 -12.75 7.43 -2.16
N THR A 115 -12.59 8.10 -1.02
CA THR A 115 -11.61 7.74 0.00
C THR A 115 -12.02 6.45 0.73
N ARG A 116 -13.31 6.30 1.05
CA ARG A 116 -13.84 5.06 1.64
C ARG A 116 -13.63 3.86 0.72
N ALA A 117 -13.98 3.98 -0.57
CA ALA A 117 -13.81 2.90 -1.55
C ALA A 117 -12.33 2.51 -1.76
N LEU A 118 -11.38 3.45 -1.66
CA LEU A 118 -9.95 3.08 -1.64
C LEU A 118 -9.59 2.31 -0.36
N GLY A 119 -10.16 2.71 0.78
CA GLY A 119 -10.00 2.03 2.06
C GLY A 119 -10.48 0.59 2.01
N GLU A 120 -11.68 0.36 1.49
CA GLU A 120 -12.26 -0.98 1.30
C GLU A 120 -11.40 -1.85 0.39
N MET A 121 -10.96 -1.30 -0.74
CA MET A 121 -10.04 -1.98 -1.65
C MET A 121 -8.76 -2.41 -0.91
N LEU A 122 -8.09 -1.49 -0.22
CA LEU A 122 -6.85 -1.80 0.49
C LEU A 122 -7.08 -2.80 1.62
N ALA A 123 -8.17 -2.66 2.37
CA ALA A 123 -8.53 -3.57 3.44
C ALA A 123 -8.70 -5.01 2.91
N SER A 124 -9.42 -5.16 1.79
CA SER A 124 -9.60 -6.44 1.09
C SER A 124 -8.26 -7.05 0.63
N PHE A 125 -7.41 -6.32 -0.10
CA PHE A 125 -6.11 -6.82 -0.56
C PHE A 125 -5.15 -7.18 0.56
N LEU A 126 -5.30 -6.55 1.73
CA LEU A 126 -4.40 -6.72 2.88
C LEU A 126 -4.97 -7.65 3.95
N GLY A 127 -6.19 -8.18 3.77
CA GLY A 127 -6.86 -9.01 4.76
C GLY A 127 -7.03 -8.29 6.10
N LEU A 128 -7.34 -7.00 6.03
CA LEU A 128 -7.55 -6.11 7.17
C LEU A 128 -9.01 -5.68 7.24
N GLU A 129 -9.44 -5.20 8.41
CA GLU A 129 -10.71 -4.52 8.56
C GLU A 129 -10.57 -3.03 8.20
N LEU A 130 -11.63 -2.46 7.64
CA LEU A 130 -11.81 -1.02 7.48
C LEU A 130 -12.61 -0.48 8.68
N ALA A 131 -12.12 0.59 9.29
CA ALA A 131 -12.84 1.31 10.34
C ALA A 131 -12.98 2.79 9.99
N GLU A 132 -14.17 3.33 10.20
CA GLU A 132 -14.42 4.78 10.15
C GLU A 132 -14.30 5.37 11.55
N VAL A 133 -13.49 6.42 11.70
CA VAL A 133 -13.28 7.07 12.99
C VAL A 133 -13.33 8.59 12.88
N ILE A 134 -13.81 9.26 13.92
CA ILE A 134 -13.87 10.72 13.98
C ILE A 134 -12.45 11.29 14.16
N HIS A 135 -11.66 10.65 15.02
CA HIS A 135 -10.27 11.01 15.28
C HIS A 135 -9.41 9.77 15.41
N LEU A 136 -8.16 9.87 14.96
CA LEU A 136 -7.19 8.82 15.13
C LEU A 136 -6.69 8.80 16.58
N ASP A 137 -7.22 7.91 17.41
CA ASP A 137 -6.63 7.65 18.72
C ASP A 137 -5.39 6.76 18.56
N THR A 138 -4.23 7.27 18.94
CA THR A 138 -2.94 6.57 18.89
C THR A 138 -2.32 6.42 20.28
N THR A 139 -3.14 6.40 21.35
CA THR A 139 -2.63 6.45 22.72
C THR A 139 -2.93 5.21 23.57
N THR A 140 -3.62 4.21 23.01
CA THR A 140 -4.12 3.05 23.77
C THR A 140 -3.74 1.69 23.18
N HIS A 141 -2.94 1.67 22.12
CA HIS A 141 -2.58 0.45 21.40
C HIS A 141 -1.30 -0.22 21.92
N GLU A 142 -1.16 -1.52 21.60
CA GLU A 142 0.03 -2.27 22.00
C GLU A 142 1.29 -1.73 21.30
N PRO A 143 2.48 -1.85 21.92
CA PRO A 143 3.72 -1.37 21.32
C PRO A 143 4.05 -2.10 20.01
N ASN A 144 4.68 -1.38 19.08
CA ASN A 144 5.10 -1.87 17.75
C ASN A 144 3.94 -2.18 16.79
N GLN A 145 2.75 -1.68 17.05
CA GLN A 145 1.64 -1.76 16.10
C GLN A 145 1.59 -0.51 15.20
N SER A 146 1.11 -0.69 13.97
CA SER A 146 0.86 0.40 13.02
C SER A 146 -0.52 0.34 12.42
N LEU A 147 -1.00 1.44 11.87
CA LEU A 147 -2.25 1.50 11.10
C LEU A 147 -2.03 2.16 9.74
N ILE A 148 -2.93 1.86 8.80
CA ILE A 148 -3.04 2.57 7.52
C ILE A 148 -4.12 3.63 7.68
N TRP A 149 -3.82 4.87 7.32
CA TRP A 149 -4.75 6.00 7.42
C TRP A 149 -4.96 6.65 6.06
N LEU A 150 -6.23 6.79 5.68
CA LEU A 150 -6.67 7.47 4.48
C LEU A 150 -7.55 8.66 4.84
N GLN A 151 -7.31 9.80 4.17
CA GLN A 151 -8.12 11.00 4.34
C GLN A 151 -8.20 11.79 3.04
N ASP A 152 -9.21 12.65 2.93
CA ASP A 152 -9.27 13.61 1.85
C ASP A 152 -8.17 14.67 1.99
N ALA A 153 -7.54 15.01 0.87
CA ALA A 153 -6.68 16.17 0.75
C ALA A 153 -7.50 17.35 0.18
N PRO A 154 -7.21 18.61 0.55
CA PRO A 154 -7.94 19.79 0.08
C PRO A 154 -8.06 19.91 -1.46
N SER A 155 -7.16 19.27 -2.20
CA SER A 155 -7.15 19.23 -3.67
C SER A 155 -8.10 18.20 -4.30
N GLY A 156 -8.98 17.54 -3.52
CA GLY A 156 -9.83 16.43 -3.99
C GLY A 156 -9.06 15.13 -4.30
N LYS A 157 -7.87 15.00 -3.73
CA LYS A 157 -6.99 13.82 -3.82
C LYS A 157 -7.09 13.05 -2.50
N ILE A 158 -6.58 11.83 -2.47
CA ILE A 158 -6.56 11.03 -1.23
C ILE A 158 -5.14 11.04 -0.68
N LEU A 159 -4.99 11.28 0.61
CA LEU A 159 -3.73 11.13 1.32
C LEU A 159 -3.72 9.76 2.02
N TRP A 160 -2.74 8.94 1.67
CA TRP A 160 -2.48 7.63 2.28
C TRP A 160 -1.19 7.71 3.11
N THR A 161 -1.34 7.44 4.40
CA THR A 161 -0.29 7.51 5.42
C THR A 161 -0.27 6.26 6.30
N HIS A 162 0.80 6.10 7.09
CA HIS A 162 1.00 4.97 7.99
C HIS A 162 1.48 5.50 9.33
N TYR A 163 0.75 5.21 10.41
CA TYR A 163 1.05 5.73 11.74
C TYR A 163 1.42 4.63 12.71
N HIS A 164 2.40 4.91 13.56
CA HIS A 164 2.70 4.10 14.72
C HIS A 164 1.67 4.41 15.81
N THR A 165 1.11 3.36 16.39
CA THR A 165 -0.12 3.43 17.17
C THR A 165 0.04 3.88 18.61
N THR A 166 1.27 4.10 19.11
CA THR A 166 1.52 4.55 20.49
C THR A 166 1.93 6.00 20.61
N ASP A 167 2.45 6.60 19.53
CA ASP A 167 3.03 7.95 19.54
C ASP A 167 2.61 8.78 18.31
N GLY A 168 1.73 8.25 17.47
CA GLY A 168 1.23 8.93 16.28
C GLY A 168 2.31 9.24 15.24
N ALA A 169 3.50 8.64 15.33
CA ALA A 169 4.58 8.94 14.41
C ALA A 169 4.30 8.35 13.02
N GLU A 170 4.49 9.14 11.95
CA GLU A 170 4.50 8.59 10.59
C GLU A 170 5.71 7.68 10.38
N ILE A 171 5.46 6.48 9.87
CA ILE A 171 6.47 5.39 9.80
C ILE A 171 6.64 4.78 8.43
N GLY A 172 5.82 5.19 7.46
CA GLY A 172 5.84 4.72 6.08
C GLY A 172 6.04 5.86 5.08
N PRO A 173 5.93 5.56 3.78
CA PRO A 173 5.85 6.61 2.78
C PRO A 173 4.50 7.32 2.90
N ARG A 174 4.49 8.60 2.53
CA ARG A 174 3.26 9.40 2.38
C ARG A 174 2.90 9.46 0.91
N ILE A 175 1.71 8.99 0.57
CA ILE A 175 1.27 8.78 -0.81
C ILE A 175 0.07 9.69 -1.09
N ARG A 176 0.13 10.47 -2.16
CA ARG A 176 -1.02 11.21 -2.68
C ARG A 176 -1.58 10.47 -3.88
N VAL A 177 -2.82 10.00 -3.74
CA VAL A 177 -3.52 9.22 -4.76
C VAL A 177 -4.44 10.13 -5.57
N THR A 178 -4.35 10.04 -6.90
CA THR A 178 -5.19 10.82 -7.82
C THR A 178 -6.46 10.09 -8.20
N SER A 179 -6.35 8.81 -8.54
CA SER A 179 -7.46 7.94 -8.87
C SER A 179 -7.06 6.50 -8.62
N PHE A 180 -8.03 5.61 -8.55
CA PHE A 180 -7.81 4.18 -8.53
C PHE A 180 -8.91 3.50 -9.35
N ARG A 181 -8.68 2.24 -9.68
CA ARG A 181 -9.62 1.35 -10.35
C ARG A 181 -9.55 0.00 -9.68
N SER A 182 -10.70 -0.59 -9.40
CA SER A 182 -10.83 -2.01 -9.10
C SER A 182 -11.12 -2.72 -10.41
N GLY A 183 -10.45 -3.82 -10.71
CA GLY A 183 -10.87 -4.74 -11.76
C GLY A 183 -12.17 -5.42 -11.32
N GLU A 184 -13.04 -5.72 -12.27
CA GLU A 184 -14.18 -6.60 -12.01
C GLU A 184 -13.60 -7.95 -11.55
N THR A 185 -13.84 -8.29 -10.29
CA THR A 185 -13.56 -9.64 -9.81
C THR A 185 -14.77 -10.45 -10.22
N ASP A 186 -14.72 -11.09 -11.38
CA ASP A 186 -15.68 -12.15 -11.69
C ASP A 186 -15.42 -13.26 -10.67
N GLU A 187 -16.30 -13.34 -9.67
CA GLU A 187 -16.39 -14.48 -8.77
C GLU A 187 -16.66 -15.73 -9.61
N LEU A 188 -15.71 -16.69 -9.59
CA LEU A 188 -15.89 -18.05 -10.13
C LEU A 188 -16.55 -18.96 -9.09
#